data_AF-A0A522R3I5-F1
#
_entry.id   AF-A0A522R3I5-F1
#
_cell.length_a   1.000
_cell.length_b   1.000
_cell.length_c   1.000
_cell.angle_alpha   90.00
_cell.angle_beta   90.00
_cell.angle_gamma   90.00
#
_symmetry.space_group_name_H-M   'P 1'
#
loop_
_entity.id
_entity.type
_entity.pdbx_description
1 polymer ?
#
loop_
_entity_poly.entity_id
_entity_poly.type
_entity_poly.pdbx_seq_one_letter_code
_entity_poly.pdbx_strand_id
1 'polypeptide(L)'
;MSLSHDQLCAVGARWLLGRGRCPIVLTEFVCQLAEQPDVLGLRNAGRDSLLIEAKASRSDFLADKRKPHRGDRADEALGSYRWYMCEPEVIRVEDLPERWGLLYVVNRCVRIVAGADPHRVYWPAETDVWRWPAGAGERTVMFSVLRRLQLQMGAEAFREASQRRLMATTEPEPILDPRATHARRAASSSPKGE
;
A
#
# COMPACT_ATOMS: atom_id res chain seq x y z
N MET A 1 -22.71 5.27 13.97
CA MET A 1 -22.88 4.24 12.93
C MET A 1 -21.55 3.55 12.78
N SER A 2 -21.54 2.22 12.80
CA SER A 2 -20.32 1.45 12.56
C SER A 2 -19.87 1.57 11.10
N LEU A 3 -18.57 1.39 10.85
CA LEU A 3 -18.01 1.43 9.50
C LEU A 3 -18.36 0.16 8.73
N SER A 4 -18.77 0.31 7.47
CA SER A 4 -18.93 -0.83 6.56
C SER A 4 -17.58 -1.41 6.16
N HIS A 5 -17.60 -2.63 5.62
CA HIS A 5 -16.41 -3.28 5.05
C HIS A 5 -15.73 -2.39 4.00
N ASP A 6 -16.48 -1.89 3.01
CA ASP A 6 -15.96 -1.04 1.94
C ASP A 6 -15.33 0.26 2.47
N GLN A 7 -15.91 0.84 3.54
CA GLN A 7 -15.36 2.02 4.20
C GLN A 7 -14.03 1.71 4.89
N LEU A 8 -13.91 0.54 5.53
CA LEU A 8 -12.66 0.07 6.11
C LEU A 8 -11.62 -0.19 4.99
N CYS A 9 -12.00 -0.81 3.88
CA CYS A 9 -11.12 -1.01 2.72
C CYS A 9 -10.59 0.32 2.16
N ALA A 10 -11.46 1.32 2.00
CA ALA A 10 -11.07 2.65 1.55
C ALA A 10 -10.14 3.38 2.54
N VAL A 11 -10.32 3.17 3.85
CA VAL A 11 -9.40 3.68 4.88
C VAL A 11 -8.05 2.94 4.81
N GLY A 12 -8.06 1.62 4.70
CA GLY A 12 -6.87 0.77 4.55
C GLY A 12 -6.04 1.14 3.34
N ALA A 13 -6.68 1.35 2.18
CA ALA A 13 -6.01 1.74 0.96
C ALA A 13 -5.24 3.06 1.11
N ARG A 14 -5.91 4.08 1.68
CA ARG A 14 -5.26 5.38 1.97
C ARG A 14 -4.11 5.25 2.96
N TRP A 15 -4.25 4.37 3.96
CA TRP A 15 -3.20 4.13 4.94
C TRP A 15 -1.96 3.46 4.32
N LEU A 16 -2.15 2.50 3.40
CA LEU A 16 -1.04 1.85 2.69
C LEU A 16 -0.35 2.81 1.70
N LEU A 17 -1.11 3.67 1.00
CA LEU A 17 -0.53 4.73 0.15
C LEU A 17 0.30 5.72 0.98
N GLY A 18 -0.23 6.14 2.15
CA GLY A 18 0.39 7.14 3.01
C GLY A 18 1.50 6.59 3.90
N ARG A 19 1.13 5.86 4.96
CA ARG A 19 2.08 5.34 5.96
C ARG A 19 2.84 4.12 5.43
N GLY A 20 2.17 3.25 4.68
CA GLY A 20 2.79 2.07 4.07
C GLY A 20 3.77 2.39 2.95
N ARG A 21 3.66 3.58 2.34
CA ARG A 21 4.44 4.02 1.17
C ARG A 21 4.36 3.02 0.01
N CYS A 22 3.23 2.35 -0.15
CA CYS A 22 3.00 1.42 -1.24
C CYS A 22 2.67 2.19 -2.52
N PRO A 23 3.52 2.15 -3.56
CA PRO A 23 3.19 2.77 -4.86
C PRO A 23 2.03 2.08 -5.58
N ILE A 24 1.79 0.80 -5.29
CA ILE A 24 0.68 0.02 -5.85
C ILE A 24 -0.18 -0.45 -4.68
N VAL A 25 -1.47 -0.11 -4.73
CA VAL A 25 -2.47 -0.57 -3.76
C VAL A 25 -3.68 -1.08 -4.52
N LEU A 26 -4.14 -2.27 -4.16
CA LEU A 26 -5.29 -2.96 -4.72
C LEU A 26 -6.34 -3.10 -3.61
N THR A 27 -7.62 -2.92 -3.94
CA THR A 27 -8.76 -3.11 -3.03
C THR A 27 -9.71 -4.12 -3.61
N GLU A 28 -10.29 -4.98 -2.76
CA GLU A 28 -11.30 -5.98 -3.09
C GLU A 28 -10.89 -6.81 -4.33
N PHE A 29 -9.63 -7.25 -4.33
CA PHE A 29 -8.98 -7.72 -5.54
C PHE A 29 -9.24 -9.20 -5.78
N VAL A 30 -10.01 -9.50 -6.83
CA VAL A 30 -10.27 -10.88 -7.25
C VAL A 30 -9.20 -11.36 -8.22
N CYS A 31 -8.61 -12.53 -7.98
CA CYS A 31 -7.72 -13.20 -8.92
C CYS A 31 -7.80 -14.73 -8.78
N GLN A 32 -6.94 -15.45 -9.49
CA GLN A 32 -6.92 -16.92 -9.53
C GLN A 32 -6.50 -17.59 -8.21
N LEU A 33 -6.26 -16.81 -7.16
CA LEU A 33 -5.96 -17.32 -5.84
C LEU A 33 -7.25 -17.67 -5.09
N ALA A 34 -7.15 -18.68 -4.23
CA ALA A 34 -8.23 -19.01 -3.29
C ALA A 34 -8.42 -17.91 -2.23
N GLU A 35 -7.33 -17.23 -1.86
CA GLU A 35 -7.36 -16.04 -1.00
C GLU A 35 -7.54 -14.79 -1.86
N GLN A 36 -8.54 -13.98 -1.50
CA GLN A 36 -8.82 -12.69 -2.11
C GLN A 36 -8.57 -11.62 -1.06
N PRO A 37 -7.59 -10.73 -1.25
CA PRO A 37 -7.26 -9.73 -0.25
C PRO A 37 -8.25 -8.55 -0.28
N ASP A 38 -8.67 -8.11 0.91
CA ASP A 38 -9.51 -6.91 1.04
C ASP A 38 -8.74 -5.65 0.62
N VAL A 39 -7.50 -5.50 1.10
CA VAL A 39 -6.57 -4.46 0.62
C VAL A 39 -5.15 -5.01 0.58
N LEU A 40 -4.46 -4.85 -0.55
CA LEU A 40 -3.08 -5.29 -0.72
C LEU A 40 -2.20 -4.16 -1.27
N GLY A 41 -1.16 -3.82 -0.53
CA GLY A 41 -0.12 -2.89 -0.94
C GLY A 41 1.15 -3.61 -1.38
N LEU A 42 1.76 -3.20 -2.48
CA LEU A 42 3.05 -3.71 -2.95
C LEU A 42 4.07 -2.58 -2.95
N ARG A 43 5.27 -2.85 -2.42
CA ARG A 43 6.39 -1.90 -2.40
C ARG A 43 7.74 -2.62 -2.54
N ASN A 44 8.84 -1.86 -2.47
CA ASN A 44 10.20 -2.40 -2.49
C ASN A 44 10.45 -3.36 -3.67
N ALA A 45 10.10 -2.91 -4.87
CA ALA A 45 10.19 -3.70 -6.11
C ALA A 45 9.47 -5.07 -6.04
N GLY A 46 8.35 -5.14 -5.32
CA GLY A 46 7.54 -6.35 -5.17
C GLY A 46 8.05 -7.34 -4.12
N ARG A 47 9.08 -6.97 -3.33
CA ARG A 47 9.60 -7.81 -2.23
C ARG A 47 8.78 -7.73 -0.95
N ASP A 48 8.03 -6.64 -0.79
CA ASP A 48 7.15 -6.42 0.35
C ASP A 48 5.71 -6.31 -0.11
N SER A 49 4.88 -7.20 0.43
CA SER A 49 3.42 -7.18 0.32
C SER A 49 2.80 -6.88 1.69
N LEU A 50 1.93 -5.87 1.75
CA LEU A 50 1.24 -5.45 2.96
C LEU A 50 -0.25 -5.73 2.79
N LEU A 51 -0.76 -6.72 3.52
CA LEU A 51 -2.15 -7.16 3.47
C LEU A 51 -2.93 -6.53 4.63
N ILE A 52 -4.09 -5.96 4.33
CA ILE A 52 -5.09 -5.58 5.33
C ILE A 52 -6.38 -6.37 5.05
N GLU A 53 -6.91 -6.98 6.10
CA GLU A 53 -8.17 -7.71 6.13
C GLU A 53 -9.19 -6.91 6.96
N ALA A 54 -10.21 -6.36 6.29
CA ALA A 54 -11.22 -5.49 6.89
C ALA A 54 -12.35 -6.32 7.51
N LYS A 55 -12.60 -6.16 8.81
CA LYS A 55 -13.68 -6.86 9.53
C LYS A 55 -14.63 -5.85 10.15
N ALA A 56 -15.86 -5.79 9.64
CA ALA A 56 -16.89 -4.87 10.12
C ALA A 56 -17.58 -5.38 11.39
N SER A 57 -17.56 -6.69 11.61
CA SER A 57 -18.15 -7.33 12.79
C SER A 57 -17.27 -8.45 13.36
N ARG A 58 -17.55 -8.81 14.62
CA ARG A 58 -16.83 -9.91 15.27
C ARG A 58 -17.12 -11.26 14.63
N SER A 59 -18.33 -11.46 14.10
CA SER A 59 -18.68 -12.64 13.31
C SER A 59 -17.84 -12.75 12.04
N ASP A 60 -17.57 -11.64 11.35
CA ASP A 60 -16.72 -11.65 10.14
C ASP A 60 -15.31 -12.12 10.47
N PHE A 61 -14.76 -11.61 11.58
CA PHE A 61 -13.45 -12.04 12.08
C PHE A 61 -13.41 -13.54 12.41
N LEU A 62 -14.42 -14.06 13.13
CA LEU A 62 -14.45 -15.47 13.51
C LEU A 62 -14.61 -16.40 12.29
N ALA A 63 -15.31 -15.95 11.23
CA ALA A 63 -15.38 -16.68 9.98
C ALA A 63 -14.03 -16.70 9.25
N ASP A 64 -13.32 -15.57 9.22
CA ASP A 64 -11.99 -15.46 8.62
C ASP A 64 -10.95 -16.34 9.31
N LYS A 65 -10.97 -16.35 10.65
CA LYS A 65 -10.04 -17.14 11.48
C LYS A 65 -10.09 -18.65 11.20
N ARG A 66 -11.21 -19.16 10.65
CA ARG A 66 -11.38 -20.57 10.28
C ARG A 66 -10.85 -20.92 8.89
N LYS A 67 -10.39 -19.94 8.10
CA LYS A 67 -9.93 -20.21 6.73
C LYS A 67 -8.59 -20.95 6.74
N PRO A 68 -8.32 -21.86 5.78
CA PRO A 68 -7.10 -22.67 5.76
C PRO A 68 -5.79 -21.86 5.74
N HIS A 69 -5.81 -20.69 5.09
CA HIS A 69 -4.67 -19.77 5.02
C HIS A 69 -4.42 -18.97 6.32
N ARG A 70 -5.18 -19.26 7.39
CA ARG A 70 -4.93 -18.75 8.75
C ARG A 70 -4.35 -19.81 9.70
N GLY A 71 -4.17 -21.05 9.22
CA GLY A 71 -3.57 -22.17 9.95
C GLY A 71 -2.40 -22.77 9.17
N ASP A 72 -2.49 -24.06 8.83
CA ASP A 72 -1.39 -24.85 8.24
C ASP A 72 -0.84 -24.31 6.90
N ARG A 73 -1.61 -23.47 6.20
CA ARG A 73 -1.22 -22.87 4.92
C ARG A 73 -0.89 -21.38 5.02
N ALA A 74 -0.60 -20.88 6.23
CA ALA A 74 -0.32 -19.46 6.44
C ALA A 74 0.94 -18.97 5.70
N ASP A 75 1.93 -19.84 5.46
CA ASP A 75 3.13 -19.50 4.66
C ASP A 75 2.83 -19.34 3.16
N GLU A 76 1.72 -19.90 2.68
CA GLU A 76 1.27 -19.77 1.29
C GLU A 76 0.34 -18.56 1.07
N ALA A 77 -0.12 -17.94 2.17
CA ALA A 77 -1.05 -16.82 2.15
C ALA A 77 -0.37 -15.52 1.68
N LEU A 78 -1.16 -14.60 1.16
CA LEU A 78 -0.71 -13.29 0.71
C LEU A 78 -0.22 -12.42 1.87
N GLY A 79 0.68 -11.48 1.55
CA GLY A 79 1.15 -10.46 2.48
C GLY A 79 2.33 -10.95 3.31
N SER A 80 3.48 -10.31 3.11
CA SER A 80 4.66 -10.43 3.99
C SER A 80 4.37 -9.81 5.36
N TYR A 81 3.52 -8.78 5.40
CA TYR A 81 2.98 -8.21 6.63
C TYR A 81 1.47 -8.18 6.54
N ARG A 82 0.80 -8.54 7.64
CA ARG A 82 -0.65 -8.77 7.65
C ARG A 82 -1.27 -8.04 8.83
N TRP A 83 -2.36 -7.31 8.60
CA TRP A 83 -3.14 -6.68 9.65
C TRP A 83 -4.62 -6.98 9.47
N TYR A 84 -5.32 -7.15 10.57
CA TYR A 84 -6.77 -6.89 10.57
C TYR A 84 -7.04 -5.40 10.74
N MET A 85 -8.08 -4.89 10.09
CA MET A 85 -8.58 -3.54 10.27
C MET A 85 -10.05 -3.56 10.67
N CYS A 86 -10.38 -2.90 11.78
CA CYS A 86 -11.75 -2.81 12.29
C CYS A 86 -11.94 -1.56 13.15
N GLU A 87 -13.18 -1.30 13.57
CA GLU A 87 -13.42 -0.39 14.70
C GLU A 87 -12.98 -1.05 16.02
N PRO A 88 -12.73 -0.25 17.08
CA PRO A 88 -12.42 -0.79 18.40
C PRO A 88 -13.43 -1.86 18.86
N GLU A 89 -12.95 -2.81 19.68
CA GLU A 89 -13.74 -3.88 20.31
C GLU A 89 -14.24 -5.01 19.38
N VAL A 90 -14.19 -4.84 18.05
CA VAL A 90 -14.53 -5.90 17.08
C VAL A 90 -13.55 -7.08 17.18
N ILE A 91 -12.25 -6.76 17.22
CA ILE A 91 -11.15 -7.71 17.41
C ILE A 91 -10.31 -7.18 18.56
N ARG A 92 -9.94 -8.04 19.51
CA ARG A 92 -9.00 -7.69 20.57
C ARG A 92 -7.62 -8.27 20.27
N VAL A 93 -6.58 -7.72 20.89
CA VAL A 93 -5.19 -8.16 20.65
C VAL A 93 -5.01 -9.63 21.00
N GLU A 94 -5.71 -10.10 22.04
CA GLU A 94 -5.64 -11.49 22.52
C GLU A 94 -6.28 -12.48 21.54
N ASP A 95 -7.08 -12.01 20.59
CA ASP A 95 -7.71 -12.86 19.57
C ASP A 95 -6.78 -13.12 18.36
N LEU A 96 -5.73 -12.32 18.21
CA LEU A 96 -4.91 -12.27 17.02
C LEU A 96 -4.15 -13.59 16.80
N PRO A 97 -4.12 -14.12 15.58
CA PRO A 97 -3.19 -15.17 15.21
C PRO A 97 -1.74 -14.68 15.32
N GLU A 98 -0.80 -15.62 15.39
CA GLU A 98 0.63 -15.30 15.42
C GLU A 98 1.02 -14.44 14.20
N ARG A 99 1.87 -13.44 14.43
CA ARG A 99 2.42 -12.53 13.39
C ARG A 99 1.38 -11.67 12.66
N TRP A 100 0.14 -11.61 13.14
CA TRP A 100 -0.87 -10.66 12.66
C TRP A 100 -0.85 -9.38 13.47
N GLY A 101 -0.92 -8.24 12.78
CA GLY A 101 -1.16 -6.95 13.38
C GLY A 101 -2.65 -6.59 13.49
N LEU A 102 -2.92 -5.49 14.19
CA LEU A 102 -4.26 -4.95 14.38
C LEU A 102 -4.25 -3.44 14.22
N LEU A 103 -5.15 -2.95 13.36
CA LEU A 103 -5.37 -1.55 13.07
C LEU A 103 -6.78 -1.17 13.51
N TYR A 104 -6.89 -0.22 14.44
CA TYR A 104 -8.17 0.38 14.77
C TYR A 104 -8.44 1.62 13.95
N VAL A 105 -9.66 1.73 13.44
CA VAL A 105 -10.16 2.95 12.82
C VAL A 105 -11.02 3.70 13.83
N VAL A 106 -10.57 4.89 14.22
CA VAL A 106 -11.29 5.79 15.14
C VAL A 106 -11.43 7.13 14.46
N ASN A 107 -12.67 7.61 14.24
CA ASN A 107 -12.93 8.87 13.54
C ASN A 107 -12.20 8.97 12.18
N ARG A 108 -12.14 7.86 11.43
CA ARG A 108 -11.40 7.71 10.15
C ARG A 108 -9.88 7.84 10.26
N CYS A 109 -9.32 7.93 11.46
CA CYS A 109 -7.89 7.84 11.71
C CYS A 109 -7.51 6.40 12.05
N VAL A 110 -6.38 5.94 11.50
CA VAL A 110 -5.87 4.58 11.74
C VAL A 110 -4.85 4.61 12.87
N ARG A 111 -5.06 3.76 13.88
CA ARG A 111 -4.13 3.52 14.98
C ARG A 111 -3.59 2.10 14.90
N ILE A 112 -2.27 1.96 14.97
CA ILE A 112 -1.63 0.65 15.13
C ILE A 112 -1.80 0.23 16.59
N VAL A 113 -2.49 -0.88 16.81
CA VAL A 113 -2.72 -1.46 18.15
C VAL A 113 -1.70 -2.57 18.41
N ALA A 114 -1.42 -3.38 17.39
CA ALA A 114 -0.41 -4.43 17.40
C ALA A 114 0.18 -4.61 15.99
N GLY A 115 1.34 -5.26 15.92
CA GLY A 115 2.02 -5.59 14.67
C GLY A 115 3.11 -4.60 14.26
N ALA A 116 3.71 -4.86 13.09
CA ALA A 116 4.76 -4.03 12.53
C ALA A 116 4.27 -2.59 12.26
N ASP A 117 5.16 -1.62 12.39
CA ASP A 117 4.96 -0.28 11.86
C ASP A 117 5.57 -0.20 10.46
N PRO A 118 4.76 -0.14 9.38
CA PRO A 118 5.30 -0.23 8.03
C PRO A 118 6.17 0.98 7.65
N HIS A 119 6.12 2.08 8.41
CA HIS A 119 7.00 3.23 8.21
C HIS A 119 8.46 2.94 8.65
N ARG A 120 8.68 1.95 9.53
CA ARG A 120 10.02 1.61 10.02
C ARG A 120 10.62 0.56 9.09
N VAL A 121 11.32 1.01 8.06
CA VAL A 121 11.83 0.21 6.92
C VAL A 121 13.06 -0.66 7.27
N TYR A 122 13.59 -0.61 8.50
CA TYR A 122 14.95 -1.06 8.82
C TYR A 122 15.08 -2.32 9.70
N TRP A 123 14.10 -3.20 9.73
CA TRP A 123 14.32 -4.50 10.38
C TRP A 123 15.04 -5.45 9.42
N PRO A 124 16.19 -6.04 9.82
CA PRO A 124 16.75 -7.18 9.10
C PRO A 124 15.65 -8.25 8.97
N ALA A 125 15.42 -8.74 7.76
CA ALA A 125 14.35 -9.68 7.48
C ALA A 125 14.45 -10.95 8.35
N GLU A 126 15.64 -11.31 8.84
CA GLU A 126 15.85 -12.45 9.73
C GLU A 126 15.37 -12.21 11.17
N THR A 127 15.14 -10.95 11.58
CA THR A 127 14.76 -10.58 12.95
C THR A 127 13.34 -10.03 13.07
N ASP A 128 12.66 -9.82 11.95
CA ASP A 128 11.29 -9.29 11.96
C ASP A 128 10.27 -10.39 12.23
N VAL A 129 9.85 -10.50 13.49
CA VAL A 129 8.87 -11.47 13.97
C VAL A 129 7.48 -11.34 13.34
N TRP A 130 7.18 -10.20 12.71
CA TRP A 130 5.90 -9.97 12.03
C TRP A 130 5.92 -10.39 10.58
N ARG A 131 7.12 -10.63 10.02
CA ARG A 131 7.28 -10.90 8.61
C ARG A 131 7.02 -12.38 8.31
N TRP A 132 6.11 -12.62 7.39
CA TRP A 132 5.94 -13.92 6.75
C TRP A 132 6.98 -14.11 5.64
N PRO A 133 7.44 -15.35 5.39
CA PRO A 133 8.23 -15.63 4.20
C PRO A 133 7.44 -15.21 2.96
N ALA A 134 8.14 -14.71 1.94
CA ALA A 134 7.48 -14.25 0.73
C ALA A 134 6.75 -15.42 0.05
N GLY A 135 5.42 -15.33 -0.02
CA GLY A 135 4.55 -16.34 -0.61
C GLY A 135 4.63 -16.36 -2.14
N ALA A 136 4.13 -17.44 -2.73
CA ALA A 136 4.04 -17.55 -4.20
C ALA A 136 2.89 -16.71 -4.79
N GLY A 137 1.89 -16.34 -3.97
CA GLY A 137 0.64 -15.70 -4.41
C GLY A 137 0.83 -14.30 -4.98
N GLU A 138 1.80 -13.53 -4.48
CA GLU A 138 2.08 -12.17 -4.93
C GLU A 138 2.40 -12.11 -6.44
N ARG A 139 3.10 -13.13 -6.96
CA ARG A 139 3.40 -13.21 -8.40
C ARG A 139 2.14 -13.39 -9.23
N THR A 140 1.18 -14.17 -8.73
CA THR A 140 -0.13 -14.34 -9.37
C THR A 140 -0.91 -13.03 -9.37
N VAL A 141 -0.89 -12.29 -8.26
CA VAL A 141 -1.50 -10.96 -8.18
C VAL A 141 -0.85 -10.00 -9.19
N MET A 142 0.48 -9.90 -9.18
CA MET A 142 1.22 -9.03 -10.11
C MET A 142 0.95 -9.39 -11.57
N PHE A 143 0.97 -10.68 -11.92
CA PHE A 143 0.60 -11.15 -13.26
C PHE A 143 -0.83 -10.74 -13.63
N SER A 144 -1.78 -10.92 -12.71
CA SER A 144 -3.18 -10.55 -12.93
C SER A 144 -3.35 -9.05 -13.18
N VAL A 145 -2.63 -8.20 -12.43
CA VAL A 145 -2.58 -6.74 -12.66
C VAL A 145 -1.97 -6.43 -14.03
N LEU A 146 -0.79 -6.95 -14.34
CA LEU A 146 -0.12 -6.72 -15.62
C LEU A 146 -0.98 -7.15 -16.81
N ARG A 147 -1.66 -8.30 -16.69
CA ARG A 147 -2.55 -8.81 -17.73
C ARG A 147 -3.74 -7.89 -17.96
N ARG A 148 -4.35 -7.36 -16.89
CA ARG A 148 -5.45 -6.38 -17.02
C ARG A 148 -4.99 -5.10 -17.69
N LEU A 149 -3.83 -4.56 -17.30
CA LEU A 149 -3.24 -3.38 -17.94
C LEU A 149 -2.94 -3.65 -19.42
N GLN A 150 -2.36 -4.79 -19.76
CA GLN A 150 -2.12 -5.18 -21.15
C GLN A 150 -3.42 -5.26 -21.96
N LEU A 151 -4.48 -5.86 -21.40
CA LEU A 151 -5.78 -5.97 -22.08
C LEU A 151 -6.44 -4.60 -22.27
N GLN A 152 -6.30 -3.71 -21.28
CA GLN A 152 -6.85 -2.35 -21.34
C GLN A 152 -6.10 -1.45 -22.33
N MET A 153 -4.77 -1.57 -22.39
CA MET A 153 -3.93 -0.73 -23.25
C MET A 153 -3.76 -1.29 -24.67
N GLY A 154 -3.94 -2.60 -24.85
CA GLY A 154 -3.51 -3.31 -26.05
C GLY A 154 -2.03 -3.74 -25.97
N ALA A 155 -1.69 -4.81 -26.70
CA ALA A 155 -0.38 -5.47 -26.58
C ALA A 155 0.81 -4.58 -27.01
N GLU A 156 0.62 -3.75 -28.03
CA GLU A 156 1.65 -2.86 -28.56
C GLU A 156 1.95 -1.70 -27.60
N ALA A 157 0.91 -0.95 -27.19
CA ALA A 157 1.05 0.14 -26.23
C ALA A 157 1.60 -0.35 -24.87
N PHE A 158 1.20 -1.54 -24.42
CA PHE A 158 1.78 -2.16 -23.24
C PHE A 158 3.28 -2.44 -23.40
N ARG A 159 3.71 -2.97 -24.56
CA ARG A 159 5.12 -3.24 -24.85
C ARG A 159 5.93 -1.95 -24.84
N GLU A 160 5.45 -0.90 -25.49
CA GLU A 160 6.10 0.41 -25.49
C GLU A 160 6.21 0.96 -24.06
N ALA A 161 5.12 0.95 -23.28
CA ALA A 161 5.13 1.40 -21.90
C ALA A 161 6.13 0.60 -21.03
N SER A 162 6.25 -0.71 -21.24
CA SER A 162 7.18 -1.57 -20.51
C SER A 162 8.67 -1.29 -20.81
N GLN A 163 8.97 -0.70 -21.96
CA GLN A 163 10.33 -0.34 -22.37
C GLN A 163 10.75 1.04 -21.84
N ARG A 164 9.79 1.89 -21.45
CA ARG A 164 10.08 3.19 -20.84
C ARG A 164 10.73 2.98 -19.47
N ARG A 165 11.86 3.65 -19.23
CA ARG A 165 12.55 3.58 -17.94
C ARG A 165 11.71 4.26 -16.87
N LEU A 166 11.34 3.52 -15.82
CA LEU A 166 10.65 4.03 -14.63
C LEU A 166 11.43 5.16 -13.91
N MET A 167 12.76 5.23 -14.10
CA MET A 167 13.65 6.23 -13.47
C MET A 167 13.82 7.51 -14.30
N ALA A 168 13.21 7.60 -15.48
CA ALA A 168 13.15 8.86 -16.23
C ALA A 168 11.95 9.67 -15.73
N THR A 169 12.03 10.18 -14.50
CA THR A 169 11.16 11.28 -14.10
C THR A 169 11.48 12.43 -15.02
N THR A 170 10.53 12.82 -15.87
CA THR A 170 10.51 14.17 -16.41
C THR A 170 10.61 15.08 -15.18
N GLU A 171 11.65 15.91 -15.10
CA GLU A 171 11.66 16.93 -14.05
C GLU A 171 10.33 17.68 -14.13
N PRO A 172 9.64 17.94 -13.00
CA PRO A 172 8.47 18.80 -13.05
C PRO A 172 8.91 20.09 -13.73
N GLU A 173 8.15 20.53 -14.74
CA GLU A 173 8.44 21.83 -15.36
C GLU A 173 8.59 22.86 -14.25
N PRO A 174 9.66 23.66 -14.27
CA PRO A 174 9.85 24.68 -13.26
C PRO A 174 8.59 25.54 -13.24
N ILE A 175 7.97 25.64 -12.07
CA ILE A 175 6.87 26.56 -11.86
C ILE A 175 7.42 27.94 -12.20
N LEU A 176 7.03 28.48 -13.35
CA LEU A 176 7.30 29.86 -13.74
C LEU A 176 6.57 30.72 -12.72
N ASP A 177 7.31 31.23 -11.73
CA ASP A 177 6.78 32.21 -10.78
C ASP A 177 6.35 33.46 -11.60
N PRO A 178 5.05 33.78 -11.64
CA PRO A 178 4.56 34.97 -12.34
C PRO A 178 5.14 36.28 -11.79
N ARG A 179 5.82 36.25 -10.63
CA ARG A 179 6.46 37.39 -9.97
C ARG A 179 7.94 37.55 -10.31
N ALA A 180 8.57 36.58 -10.99
CA ALA A 180 9.99 36.62 -11.32
C ALA A 180 10.36 37.62 -12.45
N THR A 181 9.38 38.28 -13.07
CA THR A 181 9.59 39.24 -14.18
C THR A 181 10.02 40.65 -13.76
N HIS A 182 10.20 40.93 -12.47
CA HIS A 182 10.54 42.30 -12.01
C HIS A 182 11.94 42.49 -11.39
N ALA A 183 12.89 41.59 -11.64
CA ALA A 183 14.27 41.76 -11.18
C ALA A 183 15.29 42.00 -12.31
N ARG A 184 14.97 42.87 -13.29
CA ARG A 184 15.99 43.49 -14.17
C ARG A 184 15.58 44.90 -14.56
N ARG A 185 15.98 45.89 -13.76
CA ARG A 185 16.28 47.27 -14.18
C ARG A 185 16.73 48.09 -12.96
N ALA A 186 18.01 47.97 -12.58
CA ALA A 186 18.73 49.01 -11.84
C ALA A 186 20.23 48.67 -11.81
N ALA A 187 20.93 48.93 -12.91
CA ALA A 187 22.37 49.20 -12.92
C ALA A 187 22.75 49.80 -14.29
N SER A 188 22.26 51.00 -14.55
CA SER A 188 22.82 51.87 -15.59
C SER A 188 22.72 53.32 -15.12
N SER A 189 23.76 53.77 -14.42
CA SER A 189 24.11 55.18 -14.36
C SER A 189 25.58 55.30 -13.95
N SER A 190 26.44 55.45 -14.95
CA SER A 190 27.75 56.10 -14.79
C SER A 190 27.56 57.54 -14.30
N PRO A 191 28.63 58.17 -13.80
CA PRO A 191 28.91 59.55 -14.21
C PRO A 191 30.28 59.67 -14.90
N LYS A 192 30.34 60.59 -15.87
CA LYS A 192 31.54 61.07 -16.57
C LYS A 192 32.05 62.37 -15.92
N GLY A 193 33.38 62.58 -15.96
CA GLY A 193 34.09 63.87 -15.86
C GLY A 193 34.30 64.38 -14.42
N GLU A 194 35.46 64.83 -13.97
CA GLU A 194 36.70 65.34 -14.56
C GLU A 194 37.94 64.71 -13.91
#